data_AF-A0A031FMT8-F1
#
_entry.id   AF-A0A031FMT8-F1
#
_cell.length_a   1.000
_cell.length_b   1.000
_cell.length_c   1.000
_cell.angle_alpha   90.00
_cell.angle_beta   90.00
_cell.angle_gamma   90.00
#
_symmetry.space_group_name_H-M   'P 1'
#
loop_
_entity.id
_entity.type
_entity.pdbx_description
1 polymer ?
#
loop_
_entity_poly.entity_id
_entity_poly.type
_entity_poly.pdbx_seq_one_letter_code
_entity_poly.pdbx_strand_id
1 'polypeptide(L)'
;MKGSRHPAYRWLFRGANHNYFNTQWSPSGGQVAAHDDAVHPKGQPHRCYDASSTTTQLTEGEQRLLTPTFVTAFFGSALRNDRSQIGLLDGSRPVAGVTTEKAGGK
;
A
#
# COMPACT_ATOMS: atom_id res chain seq x y z
N MET A 1 23.48 -11.22 -2.84
CA MET A 1 22.39 -12.06 -3.39
C MET A 1 22.36 -11.88 -4.90
N LYS A 2 22.46 -12.96 -5.68
CA LYS A 2 22.27 -12.91 -7.13
C LYS A 2 20.82 -12.46 -7.40
N GLY A 3 20.63 -11.46 -8.26
CA GLY A 3 19.33 -10.88 -8.56
C GLY A 3 18.33 -11.92 -9.08
N SER A 4 17.06 -11.69 -8.76
CA SER A 4 15.92 -12.45 -9.30
C SER A 4 16.00 -12.52 -10.84
N ARG A 5 15.74 -13.69 -11.42
CA ARG A 5 15.58 -13.86 -12.89
C ARG A 5 14.29 -13.22 -13.42
N HIS A 6 13.39 -12.83 -12.54
CA HIS A 6 12.10 -12.20 -12.87
C HIS A 6 12.04 -10.79 -12.28
N PRO A 7 11.29 -9.86 -12.91
CA PRO A 7 11.07 -8.53 -12.36
C PRO A 7 10.57 -8.63 -10.91
N ALA A 8 11.25 -7.95 -9.99
CA ALA A 8 10.78 -7.80 -8.63
C ALA A 8 10.27 -6.37 -8.46
N TYR A 9 9.14 -6.25 -7.76
CA TYR A 9 8.48 -4.98 -7.50
C TYR A 9 8.38 -4.80 -5.98
N ARG A 10 8.67 -3.59 -5.49
CA ARG A 10 8.48 -3.22 -4.09
C ARG A 10 7.55 -2.01 -4.04
N TRP A 11 6.52 -2.09 -3.21
CA TRP A 11 5.57 -1.01 -2.99
C TRP A 11 5.51 -0.68 -1.50
N LEU A 12 5.57 0.60 -1.20
CA LEU A 12 5.40 1.14 0.14
C LEU A 12 4.13 1.99 0.16
N PHE A 13 3.13 1.52 0.89
CA PHE A 13 1.88 2.26 1.12
C PHE A 13 2.06 3.15 2.34
N ARG A 14 2.42 4.41 2.12
CA ARG A 14 2.58 5.37 3.21
C ARG A 14 1.21 5.74 3.79
N GLY A 15 1.14 5.88 5.10
CA GLY A 15 -0.11 6.20 5.80
C GLY A 15 -1.07 5.02 5.98
N ALA A 16 -0.65 3.81 5.62
CA ALA A 16 -1.43 2.61 5.88
C ALA A 16 -1.54 2.32 7.38
N ASN A 17 -2.72 1.87 7.79
CA ASN A 17 -3.02 1.38 9.13
C ASN A 17 -3.14 -0.16 9.11
N HIS A 18 -2.59 -0.84 10.11
CA HIS A 18 -2.56 -2.30 10.15
C HIS A 18 -3.97 -2.93 10.16
N ASN A 19 -4.93 -2.32 10.84
CA ASN A 19 -6.31 -2.77 10.94
C ASN A 19 -7.17 -2.46 9.70
N TYR A 20 -6.75 -1.52 8.84
CA TYR A 20 -7.54 -1.08 7.68
C TYR A 20 -7.50 -2.08 6.51
N PHE A 21 -6.65 -3.11 6.56
CA PHE A 21 -6.54 -4.13 5.51
C PHE A 21 -7.78 -5.02 5.35
N ASN A 22 -8.61 -5.17 6.38
CA ASN A 22 -9.85 -5.94 6.31
C ASN A 22 -11.01 -5.20 6.97
N THR A 23 -12.22 -5.73 6.87
CA THR A 23 -13.43 -5.12 7.44
C THR A 23 -13.67 -5.48 8.90
N GLN A 24 -13.00 -6.51 9.43
CA GLN A 24 -13.26 -7.03 10.78
C GLN A 24 -12.61 -6.15 11.85
N TRP A 25 -11.35 -5.77 11.68
CA TRP A 25 -10.60 -4.97 12.67
C TRP A 25 -10.59 -3.47 12.36
N SER A 26 -11.17 -3.06 11.24
CA SER A 26 -11.35 -1.64 10.95
C SER A 26 -12.43 -1.00 11.82
N PRO A 27 -12.30 0.29 12.21
CA PRO A 27 -13.30 1.02 12.98
C PRO A 27 -14.75 0.82 12.51
N SER A 28 -15.01 0.88 11.20
CA SER A 28 -16.36 0.68 10.67
C SER A 28 -16.95 -0.73 10.88
N GLY A 29 -16.11 -1.74 11.17
CA GLY A 29 -16.51 -3.12 11.42
C GLY A 29 -17.13 -3.35 12.79
N GLY A 30 -16.89 -2.46 13.77
CA GLY A 30 -17.52 -2.49 15.09
C GLY A 30 -17.19 -3.69 15.98
N GLN A 31 -16.20 -4.51 15.63
CA GLN A 31 -15.77 -5.66 16.44
C GLN A 31 -14.92 -5.22 17.64
N VAL A 32 -14.72 -6.13 18.58
CA VAL A 32 -13.76 -5.93 19.67
C VAL A 32 -12.37 -5.71 19.07
N ALA A 33 -11.66 -4.70 19.58
CA ALA A 33 -10.39 -4.22 19.07
C ALA A 33 -10.42 -3.61 17.65
N ALA A 34 -11.59 -3.34 17.09
CA ALA A 34 -11.71 -2.66 15.81
C ALA A 34 -11.50 -1.15 15.96
N HIS A 35 -10.26 -0.69 15.85
CA HIS A 35 -9.89 0.72 16.04
C HIS A 35 -8.68 1.11 15.18
N ASP A 36 -8.48 2.41 15.05
CA ASP A 36 -7.25 2.96 14.49
C ASP A 36 -6.10 2.72 15.47
N ASP A 37 -5.21 1.78 15.12
CA ASP A 37 -4.02 1.45 15.90
C ASP A 37 -2.76 2.25 15.49
N ALA A 38 -2.92 3.26 14.62
CA ALA A 38 -1.82 4.14 14.27
C ALA A 38 -1.54 5.14 15.40
N VAL A 39 -0.29 5.58 15.50
CA VAL A 39 0.08 6.68 16.39
C VAL A 39 -0.03 7.99 15.63
N HIS A 40 -0.71 8.96 16.22
CA HIS A 40 -0.99 10.26 15.61
C HIS A 40 -0.31 11.42 16.35
N PRO A 41 0.16 12.46 15.62
CA PRO A 41 0.57 13.70 16.25
C PRO A 41 -0.58 14.35 17.03
N LYS A 42 -0.23 15.03 18.14
CA LYS A 42 -1.22 15.69 19.00
C LYS A 42 -2.08 16.66 18.19
N GLY A 43 -3.41 16.49 18.25
CA GLY A 43 -4.38 17.31 17.54
C GLY A 43 -4.50 17.03 16.03
N GLN A 44 -3.90 15.95 15.52
CA GLN A 44 -3.89 15.60 14.10
C GLN A 44 -4.26 14.12 13.87
N PRO A 45 -5.52 13.71 14.12
CA PRO A 45 -5.93 12.30 14.06
C PRO A 45 -5.90 11.68 12.65
N HIS A 46 -5.71 12.48 11.60
CA HIS A 46 -5.62 12.00 10.21
C HIS A 46 -4.18 11.95 9.69
N ARG A 47 -3.20 12.04 10.59
CA ARG A 47 -1.78 11.94 10.24
C ARG A 47 -1.14 10.81 11.03
N CYS A 48 -0.32 10.00 10.37
CA CYS A 48 0.50 9.00 11.03
C CYS A 48 1.87 9.61 11.34
N TYR A 49 2.46 9.17 12.46
CA TYR A 49 3.91 9.26 12.60
C TYR A 49 4.56 8.26 11.64
N ASP A 50 5.28 8.77 10.63
CA ASP A 50 6.35 8.00 10.00
C ASP A 50 7.70 8.62 10.42
N ALA A 51 8.77 7.81 10.42
CA ALA A 51 10.10 8.23 10.88
C ALA A 51 10.72 9.43 10.11
N SER A 52 10.03 9.96 9.11
CA SER A 52 10.51 11.02 8.20
C SER A 52 9.52 12.15 7.94
N SER A 53 8.23 12.03 8.30
CA SER A 53 7.20 13.01 7.95
C SER A 53 5.87 12.81 8.68
N THR A 54 5.02 13.85 8.64
CA THR A 54 3.61 13.76 9.00
C THR A 54 2.80 13.32 7.78
N THR A 55 2.87 12.03 7.45
CA THR A 55 2.11 11.45 6.34
C THR A 55 0.61 11.46 6.66
N THR A 56 -0.22 11.87 5.70
CA THR A 56 -1.67 11.70 5.79
C THR A 56 -2.01 10.21 5.83
N GLN A 57 -2.78 9.81 6.83
CA GLN A 57 -3.25 8.44 6.96
C GLN A 57 -4.26 8.12 5.86
N LEU A 58 -4.19 6.92 5.32
CA LEU A 58 -5.19 6.39 4.40
C LEU A 58 -6.48 6.09 5.15
N THR A 59 -7.61 6.40 4.53
CA THR A 59 -8.91 5.89 4.99
C THR A 59 -8.99 4.39 4.82
N GLU A 60 -9.91 3.75 5.55
CA GLU A 60 -10.22 2.32 5.36
C GLU A 60 -10.51 1.97 3.89
N GLY A 61 -11.28 2.84 3.21
CA GLY A 61 -11.65 2.63 1.82
C GLY A 61 -10.47 2.73 0.86
N GLU A 62 -9.64 3.77 1.00
CA GLU A 62 -8.45 3.96 0.16
C GLU A 62 -7.49 2.77 0.30
N GLN A 63 -7.18 2.35 1.53
CA GLN A 63 -6.25 1.26 1.76
C GLN A 63 -6.77 -0.09 1.23
N ARG A 64 -8.07 -0.37 1.39
CA ARG A 64 -8.68 -1.59 0.86
C ARG A 64 -8.66 -1.65 -0.66
N LEU A 65 -8.52 -0.53 -1.36
CA LEU A 65 -8.37 -0.51 -2.82
C LEU A 65 -6.92 -0.71 -3.28
N LEU A 66 -5.93 -0.25 -2.51
CA LEU A 66 -4.52 -0.31 -2.92
C LEU A 66 -4.04 -1.75 -3.09
N THR A 67 -4.18 -2.60 -2.07
CA THR A 67 -3.66 -3.98 -2.14
C THR A 67 -4.25 -4.77 -3.32
N PRO A 68 -5.58 -4.85 -3.52
CA PRO A 68 -6.15 -5.55 -4.67
C PRO A 68 -5.68 -4.98 -6.01
N THR A 69 -5.51 -3.66 -6.12
CA THR A 69 -5.03 -3.02 -7.35
C THR A 69 -3.65 -3.54 -7.76
N PHE A 70 -2.68 -3.51 -6.85
CA PHE A 70 -1.30 -3.91 -7.14
C PHE A 70 -1.16 -5.43 -7.28
N VAL A 71 -1.85 -6.22 -6.44
CA VAL A 71 -1.85 -7.69 -6.53
C VAL A 71 -2.51 -8.17 -7.84
N THR A 72 -3.62 -7.57 -8.25
CA THR A 72 -4.28 -7.88 -9.52
C THR A 72 -3.40 -7.53 -10.71
N ALA A 73 -2.75 -6.37 -10.69
CA ALA A 73 -1.79 -5.98 -11.73
C ALA A 73 -0.62 -6.97 -11.83
N PHE A 74 -0.09 -7.43 -10.69
CA PHE A 74 1.00 -8.40 -10.65
C PHE A 74 0.60 -9.74 -11.26
N PHE A 75 -0.50 -10.34 -10.80
CA PHE A 75 -0.96 -11.62 -11.34
C PHE A 75 -1.44 -11.50 -12.79
N GLY A 76 -2.05 -10.37 -13.17
CA GLY A 76 -2.39 -10.08 -14.56
C GLY A 76 -1.16 -10.10 -15.47
N SER A 77 -0.08 -9.44 -15.05
CA SER A 77 1.19 -9.44 -15.77
C SER A 77 1.83 -10.84 -15.80
N ALA A 78 1.92 -11.51 -14.65
CA ALA A 78 2.64 -12.78 -14.51
C ALA A 78 1.93 -13.98 -15.16
N LEU A 79 0.59 -14.03 -15.09
CA LEU A 79 -0.19 -15.20 -15.52
C LEU A 79 -0.85 -15.00 -16.88
N ARG A 80 -1.16 -13.76 -17.26
CA ARG A 80 -1.90 -13.44 -18.50
C ARG A 80 -1.10 -12.61 -19.49
N ASN A 81 0.16 -12.28 -19.17
CA ASN A 81 0.98 -11.37 -19.95
C ASN A 81 0.30 -10.01 -20.21
N ASP A 82 -0.55 -9.55 -19.27
CA ASP A 82 -1.20 -8.25 -19.36
C ASP A 82 -0.18 -7.15 -19.08
N ARG A 83 0.24 -6.47 -20.15
CA ARG A 83 1.23 -5.39 -20.08
C ARG A 83 0.62 -4.03 -19.78
N SER A 84 -0.71 -3.89 -19.83
CA SER A 84 -1.40 -2.61 -19.63
C SER A 84 -1.22 -2.05 -18.22
N GLN A 85 -0.96 -2.92 -17.24
CA GLN A 85 -0.81 -2.57 -15.83
C GLN A 85 0.65 -2.48 -15.35
N ILE A 86 1.64 -2.69 -16.23
CA ILE A 86 3.07 -2.62 -15.85
C ILE A 86 3.42 -1.28 -15.20
N GLY A 87 2.80 -0.19 -15.67
CA GLY A 87 3.07 1.13 -15.11
C GLY A 87 2.73 1.28 -13.63
N LEU A 88 1.75 0.51 -13.12
CA LEU A 88 1.48 0.45 -11.68
C LEU A 88 2.62 -0.27 -10.94
N LEU A 89 3.07 -1.40 -11.51
CA LEU A 89 4.05 -2.27 -10.88
C LEU A 89 5.43 -1.62 -10.81
N ASP A 90 5.85 -0.93 -11.87
CA ASP A 90 7.17 -0.30 -12.00
C ASP A 90 7.24 1.17 -11.59
N GLY A 91 6.08 1.79 -11.31
CA GLY A 91 5.97 3.16 -10.83
C GLY A 91 5.95 4.22 -11.93
N SER A 92 6.02 3.85 -13.21
CA SER A 92 5.87 4.82 -14.32
C SER A 92 4.46 5.42 -14.40
N ARG A 93 3.46 4.78 -13.79
CA ARG A 93 2.14 5.35 -13.47
C ARG A 93 2.02 5.50 -11.96
N PRO A 94 2.23 6.71 -11.41
CA PRO A 94 2.21 6.93 -9.97
C PRO A 94 0.80 6.76 -9.39
N VAL A 95 0.73 6.28 -8.15
CA VAL A 95 -0.48 6.22 -7.32
C VAL A 95 -0.22 7.05 -6.06
N ALA A 96 -1.15 7.95 -5.73
CA ALA A 96 -1.01 8.80 -4.56
C ALA A 96 -0.81 7.94 -3.28
N GLY A 97 0.13 8.33 -2.42
CA GLY A 97 0.46 7.62 -1.19
C GLY A 97 1.26 6.32 -1.38
N VAL A 98 1.58 5.93 -2.62
CA VAL A 98 2.38 4.73 -2.90
C VAL A 98 3.75 5.12 -3.45
N THR A 99 4.80 4.67 -2.77
CA THR A 99 6.15 4.69 -3.34
C THR A 99 6.42 3.33 -3.98
N THR A 100 6.68 3.34 -5.29
CA THR A 100 7.12 2.15 -6.02
C THR A 100 8.63 2.20 -6.20
N GLU A 101 9.30 1.12 -5.83
CA GLU A 101 10.74 0.98 -5.99
C GLU A 101 11.03 -0.22 -6.89
N LYS A 102 11.91 -0.02 -7.87
CA LYS A 102 12.44 -1.14 -8.65
C LYS A 102 13.28 -2.01 -7.74
N ALA A 103 12.82 -3.23 -7.46
CA ALA A 103 13.66 -4.22 -6.82
C ALA A 103 14.60 -4.80 -7.89
N GLY A 104 15.77 -4.16 -8.03
CA GLY A 104 16.85 -4.63 -8.91
C GLY A 104 17.13 -3.73 -10.11
N GLY A 105 17.81 -2.62 -9.86
CA GLY A 105 18.67 -1.93 -10.82
C GLY A 105 19.92 -1.50 -10.07
N LYS A 106 21.11 -1.74 -10.63
CA LYS A 106 22.32 -1.10 -10.14
C LYS A 106 22.16 0.42 -10.18
#